data_AF-A0A7S1UME2-F1
#
_entry.id   AF-A0A7S1UME2-F1
#
_cell.length_a   1.000
_cell.length_b   1.000
_cell.length_c   1.000
_cell.angle_alpha   90.00
_cell.angle_beta   90.00
_cell.angle_gamma   90.00
#
_symmetry.space_group_name_H-M   'P 1'
#
loop_
_entity.id
_entity.type
_entity.pdbx_description
1 polymer ?
#
loop_
_entity_poly.entity_id
_entity_poly.type
_entity_poly.pdbx_seq_one_letter_code
_entity_poly.pdbx_strand_id
1 'polypeptide(L)'
;GDSWTVSFDMGEDAGHYEGTATLQGYKAYKHRDCAVITTEGTLEMDMSKVADLVGGVDLGGMSLDDALMASTIYFDHEMHLIRWTKSTQSMTIKMTNPIDGSEMSIPINQEITTNTFLKEEGMEDNE
;
A
#
# COMPACT_ATOMS: atom_id res chain seq x y z
N GLY A 1 18.77 8.95 5.87
CA GLY A 1 18.91 8.69 7.31
C GLY A 1 19.11 7.20 7.48
N ASP A 2 18.59 6.65 8.56
CA ASP A 2 18.67 5.22 8.82
C ASP A 2 17.80 4.43 7.82
N SER A 3 18.23 3.22 7.49
CA SER A 3 17.53 2.31 6.57
C SER A 3 17.45 0.91 7.17
N TRP A 4 16.34 0.23 6.92
CA TRP A 4 16.10 -1.13 7.39
C TRP A 4 15.26 -1.92 6.39
N THR A 5 15.46 -3.24 6.38
CA THR A 5 14.62 -4.15 5.60
C THR A 5 13.23 -4.23 6.23
N VAL A 6 12.21 -4.20 5.39
CA VAL A 6 10.82 -4.42 5.77
C VAL A 6 10.32 -5.64 5.03
N SER A 7 9.78 -6.58 5.80
CA SER A 7 9.19 -7.81 5.30
C SER A 7 7.89 -8.02 6.05
N PHE A 8 6.79 -8.21 5.34
CA PHE A 8 5.52 -8.61 5.97
C PHE A 8 4.69 -9.51 5.05
N ASP A 9 4.03 -10.48 5.67
CA ASP A 9 3.10 -11.38 5.00
C ASP A 9 1.68 -10.79 5.08
N MET A 10 0.94 -10.85 3.96
CA MET A 10 -0.40 -10.30 3.82
C MET A 10 -1.53 -11.28 4.24
N GLY A 11 -1.24 -12.16 5.19
CA GLY A 11 -2.17 -13.16 5.74
C GLY A 11 -2.40 -14.37 4.83
N GLU A 12 -2.57 -15.56 5.42
CA GLU A 12 -2.89 -16.85 4.75
C GLU A 12 -2.08 -17.19 3.48
N ASP A 13 -0.83 -16.72 3.40
CA ASP A 13 0.03 -16.75 2.22
C ASP A 13 -0.57 -16.10 0.95
N ALA A 14 -1.51 -15.16 1.10
CA ALA A 14 -2.10 -14.41 0.00
C ALA A 14 -1.09 -13.47 -0.67
N GLY A 15 -0.02 -13.11 0.04
CA GLY A 15 1.08 -12.34 -0.52
C GLY A 15 2.16 -12.04 0.48
N HIS A 16 3.29 -11.59 -0.04
CA HIS A 16 4.47 -11.20 0.70
C HIS A 16 5.00 -9.89 0.14
N TYR A 17 5.27 -8.93 1.02
CA TYR A 17 6.02 -7.72 0.66
C TYR A 17 7.42 -7.81 1.24
N GLU A 18 8.42 -7.58 0.38
CA GLU A 18 9.80 -7.41 0.78
C GLU A 18 10.35 -6.10 0.20
N GLY A 19 11.01 -5.31 1.03
CA GLY A 19 11.55 -4.02 0.61
C GLY A 19 12.49 -3.38 1.61
N THR A 20 12.85 -2.14 1.32
CA THR A 20 13.66 -1.29 2.19
C THR A 20 12.87 -0.07 2.60
N ALA A 21 12.89 0.25 3.88
CA ALA A 21 12.43 1.52 4.42
C ALA A 21 13.63 2.42 4.73
N THR A 22 13.46 3.72 4.51
CA THR A 22 14.48 4.74 4.82
C THR A 22 13.83 5.93 5.50
N LEU A 23 14.39 6.34 6.64
CA LEU A 23 14.05 7.61 7.29
C LEU A 23 14.73 8.75 6.54
N GLN A 24 13.92 9.61 5.92
CA GLN A 24 14.37 10.80 5.19
C GLN A 24 14.62 12.00 6.13
N GLY A 25 14.15 11.91 7.38
CA GLY A 25 14.24 12.95 8.39
C GLY A 25 12.87 13.43 8.82
N TYR A 26 12.80 14.63 9.41
CA TYR A 26 11.56 15.22 9.89
C TYR A 26 11.14 16.39 9.00
N LYS A 27 9.84 16.50 8.72
CA LYS A 27 9.23 17.64 8.02
C LYS A 27 7.95 18.06 8.71
N ALA A 28 7.74 19.37 8.79
CA ALA A 28 6.47 19.93 9.24
C ALA A 28 5.35 19.56 8.26
N TYR A 29 4.27 18.98 8.79
CA TYR A 29 3.03 18.69 8.07
C TYR A 29 1.84 19.04 8.96
N LYS A 30 0.96 19.94 8.48
CA LYS A 30 -0.19 20.46 9.24
C LYS A 30 0.16 20.89 10.67
N HIS A 31 1.23 21.70 10.79
CA HIS A 31 1.74 22.28 12.05
C HIS A 31 2.35 21.28 13.06
N ARG A 32 2.68 20.06 12.62
CA ARG A 32 3.39 19.06 13.44
C ARG A 32 4.59 18.49 12.71
N ASP A 33 5.64 18.18 13.44
CA ASP A 33 6.83 17.54 12.88
C ASP A 33 6.59 16.04 12.70
N CYS A 34 6.57 15.62 11.44
CA CYS A 34 6.40 14.22 11.06
C CYS A 34 7.72 13.62 10.61
N ALA A 35 8.00 12.40 11.04
CA ALA A 35 9.04 11.57 10.43
C ALA A 35 8.59 11.19 9.01
N VAL A 36 9.44 11.44 8.02
CA VAL A 36 9.20 11.09 6.63
C VAL A 36 9.92 9.79 6.34
N ILE A 37 9.16 8.74 6.08
CA ILE A 37 9.68 7.40 5.80
C ILE A 37 9.33 7.09 4.35
N THR A 38 10.32 6.67 3.57
CA THR A 38 10.08 6.15 2.22
C THR A 38 10.29 4.65 2.22
N THR A 39 9.43 3.91 1.53
CA THR A 39 9.60 2.48 1.30
C THR A 39 9.64 2.18 -0.18
N GLU A 40 10.40 1.17 -0.56
CA GLU A 40 10.44 0.64 -1.93
C GLU A 40 10.65 -0.88 -1.82
N GLY A 41 9.86 -1.64 -2.57
CA GLY A 41 9.92 -3.08 -2.52
C GLY A 41 9.08 -3.76 -3.58
N THR A 42 9.17 -5.08 -3.58
CA THR A 42 8.40 -5.98 -4.43
C THR A 42 7.26 -6.58 -3.62
N LEU A 43 6.13 -6.76 -4.29
CA LEU A 43 4.95 -7.37 -3.74
C LEU A 43 4.68 -8.66 -4.51
N GLU A 44 4.81 -9.80 -3.85
CA GLU A 44 4.38 -11.08 -4.38
C GLU A 44 2.96 -11.34 -3.90
N MET A 45 2.05 -11.72 -4.80
CA MET A 45 0.65 -12.00 -4.45
C MET A 45 0.19 -13.28 -5.12
N ASP A 46 -0.42 -14.17 -4.34
CA ASP A 46 -1.17 -15.31 -4.85
C ASP A 46 -2.62 -14.87 -5.09
N MET A 47 -2.91 -14.55 -6.34
CA MET A 47 -4.23 -14.07 -6.75
C MET A 47 -5.35 -15.07 -6.48
N SER A 48 -5.05 -16.37 -6.41
CA SER A 48 -6.06 -17.40 -6.07
C SER A 48 -6.56 -17.27 -4.63
N LYS A 49 -5.73 -16.71 -3.73
CA LYS A 49 -6.04 -16.49 -2.32
C LYS A 49 -6.50 -15.06 -2.01
N VAL A 50 -6.12 -14.09 -2.84
CA VAL A 50 -6.62 -12.71 -2.73
C VAL A 50 -8.13 -12.65 -2.92
N ALA A 51 -8.70 -13.54 -3.75
CA ALA A 51 -10.14 -13.72 -3.93
C ALA A 51 -10.93 -13.75 -2.60
N ASP A 52 -10.40 -14.46 -1.61
CA ASP A 52 -11.03 -14.63 -0.30
C ASP A 52 -10.95 -13.36 0.57
N LEU A 53 -9.94 -12.51 0.35
CA LEU A 53 -9.74 -11.25 1.07
C LEU A 53 -10.63 -10.10 0.57
N VAL A 54 -10.95 -10.06 -0.73
CA VAL A 54 -11.76 -8.98 -1.35
C VAL A 54 -13.23 -9.34 -1.55
N GLY A 55 -13.70 -10.44 -0.95
CA GLY A 55 -15.12 -10.76 -0.88
C GLY A 55 -15.63 -11.75 -1.95
N GLY A 56 -14.81 -12.73 -2.32
CA GLY A 56 -15.27 -13.92 -3.06
C GLY A 56 -15.35 -13.77 -4.57
N VAL A 57 -14.60 -12.83 -5.16
CA VAL A 57 -14.39 -12.81 -6.62
C VAL A 57 -13.35 -13.88 -6.93
N ASP A 58 -13.73 -14.94 -7.63
CA ASP A 58 -12.80 -15.96 -8.12
C ASP A 58 -11.85 -15.32 -9.15
N LEU A 59 -10.62 -15.06 -8.72
CA LEU A 59 -9.53 -14.55 -9.56
C LEU A 59 -8.66 -15.71 -10.09
N GLY A 60 -9.14 -16.96 -10.01
CA GLY A 60 -8.47 -18.14 -10.52
C GLY A 60 -8.06 -17.98 -11.98
N GLY A 61 -6.76 -18.17 -12.26
CA GLY A 61 -6.18 -18.00 -13.60
C GLY A 61 -5.64 -16.59 -13.89
N MET A 62 -5.65 -15.70 -12.90
CA MET A 62 -4.93 -14.41 -12.96
C MET A 62 -3.56 -14.55 -12.30
N SER A 63 -2.52 -13.96 -12.91
CA SER A 63 -1.21 -13.80 -12.27
C SER A 63 -0.80 -12.33 -12.21
N LEU A 64 0.04 -12.01 -11.24
CA LEU A 64 0.66 -10.70 -11.09
C LEU A 64 2.15 -10.81 -11.35
N ASP A 65 2.62 -10.00 -12.28
CA ASP A 65 4.04 -9.87 -12.60
C ASP A 65 4.49 -8.44 -12.32
N ASP A 66 5.79 -8.26 -12.04
CA ASP A 66 6.46 -6.96 -11.89
C ASP A 66 5.79 -6.02 -10.86
N ALA A 67 5.23 -6.60 -9.80
CA ALA A 67 4.52 -5.86 -8.76
C ALA A 67 5.50 -5.09 -7.86
N LEU A 68 5.74 -3.83 -8.22
CA LEU A 68 6.59 -2.89 -7.49
C LEU A 68 5.72 -1.92 -6.69
N MET A 69 6.12 -1.65 -5.46
CA MET A 69 5.46 -0.68 -4.60
C MET A 69 6.49 0.26 -3.96
N ALA A 70 6.27 1.55 -4.15
CA ALA A 70 6.99 2.61 -3.45
C ALA A 70 6.00 3.44 -2.64
N SER A 71 6.38 3.85 -1.43
CA SER A 71 5.55 4.70 -0.58
C SER A 71 6.34 5.81 0.08
N THR A 72 5.66 6.92 0.35
CA THR A 72 6.11 7.98 1.25
C THR A 72 5.09 8.13 2.36
N ILE A 73 5.55 8.02 3.60
CA ILE A 73 4.73 8.01 4.81
C ILE A 73 5.17 9.19 5.69
N TYR A 74 4.20 9.96 6.15
CA TYR A 74 4.38 10.99 7.16
C TYR A 74 3.82 10.46 8.48
N PHE A 75 4.73 10.12 9.39
CA PHE A 75 4.41 9.58 10.70
C PHE A 75 4.55 10.65 11.78
N ASP A 76 3.46 10.93 12.49
CA ASP A 76 3.44 11.81 13.64
C ASP A 76 3.84 11.01 14.87
N HIS A 77 5.06 11.22 15.34
CA HIS A 77 5.64 10.45 16.43
C HIS A 77 5.05 10.79 17.80
N GLU A 78 4.50 12.00 17.97
CA GLU A 78 3.84 12.40 19.23
C GLU A 78 2.46 11.77 19.35
N MET A 79 1.74 11.64 18.24
CA MET A 79 0.39 11.06 18.21
C MET A 79 0.36 9.58 17.82
N HIS A 80 1.52 8.99 17.54
CA HIS A 80 1.70 7.60 17.10
C HIS A 80 0.79 7.20 15.93
N LEU A 81 0.65 8.08 14.94
CA LEU A 81 -0.24 7.83 13.80
C LEU A 81 0.36 8.27 12.47
N ILE A 82 -0.08 7.62 11.40
CA ILE A 82 0.23 8.00 10.03
C ILE A 82 -0.71 9.14 9.63
N ARG A 83 -0.15 10.32 9.33
CA ARG A 83 -0.90 11.51 8.91
C ARG A 83 -1.23 11.51 7.43
N TRP A 84 -0.30 10.99 6.65
CA TRP A 84 -0.38 10.99 5.20
C TRP A 84 0.49 9.86 4.65
N THR A 85 -0.03 9.17 3.64
CA THR A 85 0.73 8.23 2.84
C THR A 85 0.44 8.49 1.38
N LYS A 86 1.48 8.44 0.55
CA LYS A 86 1.34 8.28 -0.89
C LYS A 86 2.07 7.02 -1.31
N SER A 87 1.37 6.15 -2.00
CA SER A 87 1.90 4.91 -2.53
C SER A 87 1.72 4.89 -4.04
N THR A 88 2.77 4.50 -4.74
CA THR A 88 2.73 4.18 -6.17
C THR A 88 2.96 2.69 -6.32
N GLN A 89 2.06 2.04 -7.04
CA GLN A 89 2.11 0.63 -7.34
C GLN A 89 2.17 0.47 -8.86
N SER A 90 3.09 -0.35 -9.34
CA SER A 90 3.17 -0.77 -10.73
C SER A 90 3.06 -2.28 -10.74
N MET A 91 2.18 -2.85 -11.55
CA MET A 91 2.01 -4.29 -11.66
C MET A 91 1.42 -4.65 -13.02
N THR A 92 1.67 -5.86 -13.49
CA THR A 92 1.04 -6.39 -14.69
C THR A 92 0.13 -7.54 -14.31
N ILE A 93 -1.16 -7.41 -14.62
CA ILE A 93 -2.11 -8.51 -14.47
C ILE A 93 -2.12 -9.31 -15.77
N LYS A 94 -1.85 -10.61 -15.67
CA LYS A 94 -2.05 -11.55 -16.78
C LYS A 94 -3.30 -12.38 -16.54
N MET A 95 -4.11 -12.58 -17.59
CA MET A 95 -5.31 -13.39 -17.53
C MET A 95 -5.62 -14.01 -18.89
N THR A 96 -6.41 -15.08 -18.90
CA THR A 96 -6.96 -15.63 -20.14
C THR A 96 -8.29 -14.95 -20.48
N ASN A 97 -8.46 -14.48 -21.71
CA ASN A 97 -9.72 -13.93 -22.19
C ASN A 97 -10.80 -15.02 -22.20
N PRO A 98 -11.91 -14.85 -21.45
CA PRO A 98 -12.94 -15.88 -21.38
C PRO A 98 -13.75 -16.04 -22.67
N ILE A 99 -13.65 -15.09 -23.61
CA ILE A 99 -14.41 -15.10 -24.88
C ILE A 99 -13.72 -15.97 -25.94
N ASP A 100 -12.39 -15.85 -26.07
CA ASP A 100 -11.63 -16.46 -27.17
C ASP A 100 -10.40 -17.26 -26.72
N GLY A 101 -10.10 -17.30 -25.42
CA GLY A 101 -8.96 -18.05 -24.86
C GLY A 101 -7.59 -17.41 -25.09
N SER A 102 -7.54 -16.19 -25.64
CA SER A 102 -6.28 -15.47 -25.83
C SER A 102 -5.69 -15.00 -24.49
N GLU A 103 -4.36 -14.86 -24.42
CA GLU A 103 -3.72 -14.23 -23.27
C GLU A 103 -3.91 -12.71 -23.32
N MET A 104 -4.28 -12.13 -22.18
CA MET A 104 -4.35 -10.69 -21.97
C MET A 104 -3.36 -10.29 -20.90
N SER A 105 -2.66 -9.19 -21.15
CA SER A 105 -1.73 -8.56 -20.21
C SER A 105 -2.12 -7.11 -20.02
N ILE A 106 -2.41 -6.74 -18.78
CA ILE A 106 -2.94 -5.43 -18.42
C ILE A 106 -1.94 -4.77 -17.47
N PRO A 107 -1.11 -3.83 -17.95
CA PRO A 107 -0.25 -3.05 -17.07
C PRO A 107 -1.09 -2.06 -16.28
N ILE A 108 -0.89 -2.05 -14.97
CA ILE A 108 -1.56 -1.16 -14.02
C ILE A 108 -0.50 -0.31 -13.35
N ASN A 109 -0.70 1.00 -13.42
CA ASN A 109 0.01 1.96 -12.58
C ASN A 109 -1.03 2.66 -11.72
N GLN A 110 -0.94 2.47 -10.41
CA GLN A 110 -1.88 3.02 -9.44
C GLN A 110 -1.15 3.95 -8.48
N GLU A 111 -1.74 5.11 -8.26
CA GLU A 111 -1.33 6.01 -7.18
C GLU A 111 -2.44 6.06 -6.15
N ILE A 112 -2.10 5.75 -4.90
CA ILE A 112 -3.00 5.80 -3.76
C ILE A 112 -2.49 6.87 -2.82
N THR A 113 -3.35 7.81 -2.45
CA THR A 113 -3.05 8.79 -1.40
C THR A 113 -4.05 8.65 -0.26
N THR A 114 -3.53 8.42 0.94
CA THR A 114 -4.33 8.32 2.17
C THR A 114 -4.02 9.51 3.06
N ASN A 115 -5.08 10.14 3.56
CA ASN A 115 -5.00 11.22 4.54
C ASN A 115 -5.75 10.79 5.79
N THR A 116 -5.07 10.86 6.94
CA THR A 116 -5.72 10.60 8.23
C THR A 116 -6.11 11.92 8.87
N PHE A 117 -7.39 12.03 9.22
CA PHE A 117 -7.94 13.15 9.95
C PHE A 117 -8.42 12.66 11.31
N LEU A 118 -8.06 13.39 12.36
CA LEU A 118 -8.69 13.21 13.65
C LEU A 118 -9.92 14.10 13.69
N LYS A 119 -11.08 13.49 13.92
CA LYS A 119 -12.27 14.24 14.30
C LYS A 119 -12.23 14.33 15.83
N GLU A 120 -12.16 15.54 16.37
CA GLU A 120 -12.36 15.73 17.81
C GLU A 120 -13.84 15.45 18.08
N GLU A 121 -14.13 14.35 18.77
CA GLU A 121 -15.46 14.14 19.35
C GLU A 121 -15.52 14.91 20.67
N GLY A 122 -16.36 15.96 20.74
CA GLY A 122 -16.80 16.53 22.02
C GLY A 122 -16.22 17.87 22.45
N MET A 123 -16.02 18.84 21.55
CA MET A 123 -16.18 20.24 21.97
C MET A 123 -17.66 20.60 21.78
N GLU A 124 -18.43 20.51 22.85
CA GLU A 124 -19.70 21.22 22.94
C GLU A 124 -19.42 22.71 22.70
N ASP A 125 -20.03 23.27 21.67
CA ASP A 125 -20.17 24.71 21.51
C ASP A 125 -20.95 25.23 22.71
N ASN A 126 -20.24 25.58 23.79
CA ASN A 126 -20.79 26.40 24.86
C ASN A 126 -20.77 27.86 24.39
N GLU A 127 -21.80 28.24 23.65
CA GLU A 127 -22.27 29.65 23.59
C GLU A 127 -22.90 30.07 24.93
#